data_AF-A0A2G3J7N6-F1
#
_entry.id   AF-A0A2G3J7N6-F1
#
_cell.length_a   1.000
_cell.length_b   1.000
_cell.length_c   1.000
_cell.angle_alpha   90.00
_cell.angle_beta   90.00
_cell.angle_gamma   90.00
#
_symmetry.space_group_name_H-M   'P 1'
#
loop_
_entity.id
_entity.type
_entity.pdbx_description
1 polymer ?
#
loop_
_entity_poly.entity_id
_entity_poly.type
_entity_poly.pdbx_seq_one_letter_code
_entity_poly.pdbx_strand_id
1 'polypeptide(L)'
;MDMIGNLLLIIFILVLAYGVRCCSLWFWRRSPTLKEYLAKHATCKGEGEVGCYRCGVFYPLTSDHLYAVRSKTMCSCCKTVLWRSEI
;
A
#
# COMPACT_ATOMS: atom_id res chain seq x y z
N MET A 1 6.91 -15.19 -38.18
CA MET A 1 6.60 -15.13 -36.73
C MET A 1 5.52 -16.14 -36.46
N ASP A 2 5.87 -17.26 -35.84
CA ASP A 2 4.95 -18.37 -35.52
C ASP A 2 3.85 -17.93 -34.55
N MET A 3 2.58 -18.08 -34.98
CA MET A 3 1.40 -17.75 -34.14
C MET A 3 1.43 -18.48 -32.79
N ILE A 4 1.97 -19.71 -32.76
CA ILE A 4 2.08 -20.52 -31.55
C ILE A 4 3.05 -19.88 -30.54
N GLY A 5 4.19 -19.35 -31.01
CA GLY A 5 5.16 -18.67 -30.15
C GLY A 5 4.59 -17.39 -29.54
N ASN A 6 3.84 -16.61 -30.31
CA ASN A 6 3.17 -15.40 -29.83
C ASN A 6 2.08 -15.73 -28.80
N LEU A 7 1.32 -16.81 -29.00
CA LEU A 7 0.27 -17.24 -28.06
C LEU A 7 0.87 -17.66 -26.71
N LEU A 8 1.97 -18.42 -26.72
CA LEU A 8 2.67 -18.84 -25.50
C LEU A 8 3.24 -17.65 -24.73
N LEU A 9 3.79 -16.65 -25.44
CA LEU A 9 4.29 -15.43 -24.82
C LEU A 9 3.16 -14.64 -24.13
N ILE A 10 1.99 -14.51 -24.78
CA ILE A 10 0.82 -13.82 -24.20
C ILE A 10 0.36 -14.54 -22.93
N ILE A 11 0.23 -15.87 -22.97
CA ILE A 11 -0.17 -16.66 -21.80
C ILE A 11 0.84 -16.47 -20.66
N PHE A 12 2.13 -16.51 -20.95
CA PHE A 12 3.18 -16.31 -19.95
C PHE A 12 3.08 -14.92 -19.29
N ILE A 13 2.89 -13.86 -20.09
CA ILE A 13 2.71 -12.49 -19.57
C ILE A 13 1.46 -12.39 -18.68
N LEU A 14 0.35 -13.01 -19.09
CA LEU A 14 -0.90 -13.02 -18.31
C LEU A 14 -0.72 -13.73 -16.95
N VAL A 15 -0.01 -14.86 -16.93
CA VAL A 15 0.31 -15.58 -15.69
C VAL A 15 1.18 -14.74 -14.77
N LEU A 16 2.23 -14.09 -15.29
CA LEU A 16 3.07 -13.19 -14.50
C LEU A 16 2.27 -12.01 -13.95
N ALA A 17 1.45 -11.37 -14.78
CA ALA A 17 0.60 -10.25 -14.35
C ALA A 17 -0.38 -10.68 -13.26
N TYR A 18 -0.95 -11.88 -13.37
CA TYR A 18 -1.81 -12.46 -12.35
C TYR A 18 -1.06 -12.72 -11.03
N GLY A 19 0.14 -13.29 -11.10
CA GLY A 19 1.01 -13.50 -9.94
C GLY A 19 1.34 -12.20 -9.22
N VAL A 20 1.76 -11.18 -9.96
CA VAL A 20 2.04 -9.83 -9.41
C VAL A 20 0.81 -9.23 -8.75
N ARG A 21 -0.36 -9.34 -9.38
CA ARG A 21 -1.64 -8.85 -8.83
C ARG A 21 -1.99 -9.53 -7.51
N CYS A 22 -1.86 -10.86 -7.44
CA CYS A 22 -2.12 -11.63 -6.23
C CYS A 22 -1.16 -11.25 -5.09
N CYS A 23 0.14 -11.14 -5.38
CA CYS A 23 1.13 -10.68 -4.41
C CYS A 23 0.81 -9.27 -3.89
N SER A 24 0.53 -8.33 -4.79
CA SER A 24 0.18 -6.95 -4.42
C SER A 24 -1.05 -6.90 -3.50
N LEU A 25 -2.08 -7.70 -3.80
CA LEU A 25 -3.30 -7.78 -2.98
C LEU A 25 -2.99 -8.34 -1.58
N TRP A 26 -2.16 -9.37 -1.50
CA TRP A 26 -1.76 -9.98 -0.24
C TRP A 26 -0.96 -9.02 0.64
N PHE A 27 0.03 -8.33 0.07
CA PHE A 27 0.78 -7.28 0.77
C PHE A 27 -0.10 -6.11 1.18
N TRP A 28 -1.13 -5.76 0.39
CA TRP A 28 -2.09 -4.74 0.76
C TRP A 28 -2.93 -5.14 1.96
N ARG A 29 -3.51 -6.35 1.97
CA ARG A 29 -4.30 -6.86 3.11
C ARG A 29 -3.50 -6.96 4.42
N ARG A 30 -2.19 -7.23 4.34
CA ARG A 30 -1.31 -7.32 5.51
C ARG A 30 -0.92 -5.96 6.09
N SER A 31 -1.10 -4.87 5.34
CA SER A 31 -0.78 -3.53 5.82
C SER A 31 -1.86 -3.07 6.81
N PRO A 32 -1.50 -2.44 7.94
CA PRO A 32 -2.46 -2.04 8.94
C PRO A 32 -3.37 -0.91 8.42
N THR A 33 -4.62 -0.87 8.85
CA THR A 33 -5.47 0.32 8.64
C THR A 33 -4.99 1.49 9.49
N LEU A 34 -5.46 2.69 9.22
CA LEU A 34 -5.12 3.87 10.03
C LEU A 34 -5.49 3.64 11.50
N LYS A 35 -6.66 3.07 11.77
CA LYS A 35 -7.10 2.74 13.14
C LYS A 35 -6.19 1.72 13.81
N GLU A 36 -5.81 0.66 13.11
CA GLU A 36 -4.88 -0.36 13.64
C GLU A 36 -3.49 0.22 13.93
N TYR A 37 -3.02 1.12 13.06
CA TYR A 37 -1.75 1.80 13.23
C TYR A 37 -1.78 2.72 14.47
N LEU A 38 -2.81 3.57 14.60
CA LEU A 38 -2.96 4.47 15.73
C LEU A 38 -3.25 3.74 17.05
N ALA A 39 -3.91 2.58 17.01
CA ALA A 39 -4.10 1.73 18.18
C ALA A 39 -2.76 1.23 18.75
N LYS A 40 -1.76 0.98 17.89
CA LYS A 40 -0.40 0.58 18.31
C LYS A 40 0.50 1.77 18.64
N HIS A 41 0.26 2.91 18.00
CA HIS A 41 1.13 4.09 18.06
C HIS A 41 0.32 5.35 18.36
N ALA A 42 -0.36 5.38 19.51
CA ALA A 42 -1.21 6.50 19.90
C ALA A 42 -0.46 7.85 20.00
N THR A 43 0.82 7.81 20.34
CA THR A 43 1.71 8.99 20.39
C THR A 43 2.00 9.61 19.04
N CYS A 44 1.74 8.89 17.95
CA CYS A 44 1.91 9.40 16.59
C CYS A 44 0.67 10.15 16.07
N LYS A 45 -0.40 10.27 16.86
CA LYS A 45 -1.60 11.02 16.47
C LYS A 45 -1.40 12.50 16.75
N GLY A 46 -1.32 13.31 15.70
CA GLY A 46 -1.36 14.77 15.78
C GLY A 46 -2.75 15.33 15.43
N GLU A 47 -2.86 16.66 15.46
CA GLU A 47 -4.10 17.36 15.10
C GLU A 47 -4.21 17.47 13.57
N GLY A 48 -4.92 16.52 12.95
CA GLY A 48 -5.05 16.46 11.49
C GLY A 48 -3.82 15.86 10.77
N GLU A 49 -2.87 15.31 11.51
CA GLU A 49 -1.65 14.70 10.99
C GLU A 49 -1.31 13.40 11.74
N VAL A 50 -0.57 12.51 11.08
CA VAL A 50 -0.09 11.27 11.70
C VAL A 50 1.40 11.08 11.46
N GLY A 51 2.11 10.85 12.55
CA GLY A 51 3.54 10.61 12.62
C GLY A 51 3.94 9.21 12.20
N CYS A 52 5.14 9.10 11.61
CA CYS A 52 5.83 7.83 11.46
C CYS A 52 6.43 7.40 12.81
N TYR A 53 6.06 6.23 13.31
CA TYR A 53 6.57 5.68 14.57
C TYR A 53 8.09 5.47 14.60
N ARG A 54 8.74 5.44 13.42
CA ARG A 54 10.17 5.15 13.29
C ARG A 54 11.05 6.40 13.23
N CYS A 55 10.60 7.44 12.53
CA CYS A 55 11.40 8.65 12.32
C CYS A 55 10.74 9.93 12.84
N GLY A 56 9.50 9.87 13.31
CA GLY A 56 8.79 11.02 13.88
C GLY A 56 8.29 12.04 12.84
N VAL A 57 8.48 11.80 11.53
CA VAL A 57 7.96 12.70 10.49
C VAL A 57 6.44 12.58 10.42
N PHE A 58 5.77 13.72 10.45
CA PHE A 58 4.32 13.80 10.37
C PHE A 58 3.82 13.99 8.93
N TYR A 59 2.68 13.36 8.64
CA TYR A 59 2.02 13.41 7.35
C TYR A 59 0.58 13.89 7.55
N PRO A 60 0.08 14.80 6.69
CA PRO A 60 -1.28 15.29 6.80
C PRO A 60 -2.29 14.17 6.52
N LEU A 61 -3.38 14.13 7.30
CA LEU A 61 -4.54 13.30 7.03
C LEU A 61 -5.47 14.04 6.06
N THR A 62 -5.19 13.92 4.77
CA THR A 62 -6.13 14.37 3.73
C THR A 62 -7.14 13.27 3.43
N SER A 63 -8.34 13.68 2.99
CA SER A 63 -9.39 12.76 2.51
C SER A 63 -8.89 11.84 1.39
N ASP A 64 -7.98 12.33 0.55
CA ASP A 64 -7.33 11.52 -0.49
C ASP A 64 -6.55 10.33 0.09
N HIS A 65 -5.91 10.46 1.24
CA HIS A 65 -5.18 9.34 1.87
C HIS A 65 -6.10 8.35 2.57
N LEU A 66 -7.27 8.80 3.02
CA LEU A 66 -8.26 7.97 3.71
C LEU A 66 -9.10 7.13 2.72
N TYR A 67 -9.50 7.74 1.60
CA TYR A 67 -10.48 7.15 0.67
C TYR A 67 -9.92 6.74 -0.68
N ALA A 68 -8.62 6.97 -0.98
CA ALA A 68 -8.06 6.50 -2.24
C ALA A 68 -8.09 4.97 -2.33
N VAL A 69 -8.60 4.46 -3.45
CA VAL A 69 -8.75 3.02 -3.67
C VAL A 69 -7.38 2.34 -3.65
N ARG A 70 -7.19 1.45 -2.67
CA ARG A 70 -5.97 0.64 -2.49
C ARG A 70 -4.67 1.45 -2.35
N SER A 71 -4.74 2.66 -1.78
CA SER A 71 -3.55 3.44 -1.47
C SER A 71 -2.88 2.94 -0.18
N LYS A 72 -1.59 3.26 -0.04
CA LYS A 72 -0.82 3.07 1.18
C LYS A 72 -0.06 4.35 1.46
N THR A 73 -0.08 4.79 2.71
CA THR A 73 0.78 5.89 3.15
C THR A 73 2.13 5.31 3.52
N MET A 74 3.17 5.78 2.83
CA MET A 74 4.55 5.41 3.08
C MET A 74 5.32 6.62 3.58
N CYS A 75 6.13 6.42 4.61
CA CYS A 75 7.04 7.44 5.09
C CYS A 75 8.06 7.80 4.01
N SER A 76 8.19 9.08 3.66
CA SER A 76 9.16 9.57 2.68
C SER A 76 10.61 9.33 3.13
N CYS A 77 10.91 9.48 4.43
CA CYS A 77 12.24 9.31 5.02
C CYS A 77 12.67 7.85 5.16
N CYS A 78 11.91 7.02 5.89
CA CYS A 78 12.33 5.64 6.21
C CYS A 78 11.68 4.56 5.33
N LYS A 79 10.89 4.97 4.32
CA LYS A 79 10.17 4.09 3.37
C LYS A 79 9.28 3.03 4.04
N THR A 80 8.95 3.23 5.31
CA THR A 80 8.11 2.31 6.07
C THR A 80 6.65 2.56 5.72
N VAL A 81 5.91 1.48 5.44
CA VAL A 81 4.46 1.54 5.23
C VAL A 81 3.80 1.81 6.58
N LEU A 82 3.08 2.92 6.68
CA LEU A 82 2.45 3.35 7.92
C LEU A 82 1.05 2.76 8.03
N TRP A 83 0.17 3.07 7.09
CA TRP A 83 -1.19 2.51 7.01
C TRP A 83 -1.69 2.40 5.57
N ARG A 84 -2.75 1.62 5.37
CA ARG A 84 -3.54 1.56 4.13
C ARG A 84 -4.84 2.36 4.28
N SER A 85 -5.40 2.80 3.15
CA SER A 85 -6.75 3.33 3.10
C SER A 85 -7.80 2.27 3.44
N GLU A 86 -8.85 2.69 4.15
CA GLU A 86 -10.06 1.90 4.37
C GLU A 86 -11.01 2.21 3.19
N ILE A 87 -11.28 1.21 2.34
CA ILE A 87 -12.30 1.31 1.28
C ILE A 87 -13.68 1.23 1.92
#